data_AF-A0A8D8P048-F1
#
_entry.id   AF-A0A8D8P048-F1
#
_cell.length_a   1.000
_cell.length_b   1.000
_cell.length_c   1.000
_cell.angle_alpha   90.00
_cell.angle_beta   90.00
_cell.angle_gamma   90.00
#
_symmetry.space_group_name_H-M   'P 1'
#
loop_
_entity.id
_entity.type
_entity.pdbx_description
1 polymer ?
#
loop_
_entity_poly.entity_id
_entity_poly.type
_entity_poly.pdbx_seq_one_letter_code
_entity_poly.pdbx_strand_id
1 'polypeptide(L)'
;MDVAKLFADLESNNMTLVDDAKKRFSELFGNTRESWLPHSMMDYFGQTSSVRIVDILVKVQPPHDKFILDKLAEWIRSGGNKMLALTLFGHIIQKRPTWLHKVGNHLLVKEVLKLSKLEKEIIPLINAVLCIIDLLPVIPVVMGGFVHDLFEIFNYLATFDRNTSVSLPEDQLIHLQFGLYELFNRLYGMYP
;
A
#
# COMPACT_ATOMS: atom_id res chain seq x y z
N MET A 1 -6.78 21.92 -19.70
CA MET A 1 -6.50 20.51 -19.98
C MET A 1 -7.52 19.69 -19.23
N ASP A 2 -8.33 18.90 -19.91
CA ASP A 2 -9.39 18.12 -19.26
C ASP A 2 -8.79 16.83 -18.69
N VAL A 3 -8.52 16.83 -17.39
CA VAL A 3 -7.96 15.68 -16.67
C VAL A 3 -8.91 14.47 -16.76
N ALA A 4 -10.23 14.69 -16.82
CA ALA A 4 -11.21 13.62 -16.96
C ALA A 4 -11.08 12.91 -18.31
N LYS A 5 -10.83 13.67 -19.38
CA LYS A 5 -10.54 13.10 -20.70
C LYS A 5 -9.26 12.25 -20.69
N LEU A 6 -8.21 12.69 -20.01
CA LEU A 6 -6.97 11.91 -19.92
C LEU A 6 -7.16 10.59 -19.17
N PHE A 7 -8.00 10.58 -18.13
CA PHE A 7 -8.39 9.34 -17.47
C PHE A 7 -9.16 8.41 -18.42
N ALA A 8 -10.11 8.93 -19.19
CA ALA A 8 -10.81 8.12 -20.19
C ALA A 8 -9.85 7.57 -21.27
N ASP A 9 -8.90 8.38 -21.74
CA ASP A 9 -7.87 7.96 -22.69
C ASP A 9 -6.97 6.87 -22.09
N LEU A 10 -6.64 6.95 -20.79
CA LEU A 10 -5.89 5.92 -20.07
C LEU A 10 -6.60 4.58 -20.01
N GLU A 11 -7.94 4.54 -19.99
CA GLU A 11 -8.72 3.30 -19.96
C GLU A 11 -9.10 2.79 -21.35
N SER A 12 -8.67 3.48 -22.41
CA SER A 12 -8.94 3.06 -23.79
C SER A 12 -8.31 1.70 -24.14
N ASN A 13 -8.95 0.97 -25.05
CA ASN A 13 -8.37 -0.23 -25.67
C ASN A 13 -7.28 0.10 -26.71
N ASN A 14 -7.15 1.38 -27.10
CA ASN A 14 -6.11 1.80 -28.03
C ASN A 14 -4.82 2.12 -27.27
N MET A 15 -3.79 1.27 -27.41
CA MET A 15 -2.51 1.43 -26.72
C MET A 15 -1.81 2.77 -27.04
N THR A 16 -1.96 3.30 -28.26
CA THR A 16 -1.37 4.61 -28.60
C THR A 16 -1.99 5.75 -27.79
N LEU A 17 -3.32 5.73 -27.58
CA LEU A 17 -3.99 6.70 -26.71
C LEU A 17 -3.54 6.58 -25.25
N VAL A 18 -3.35 5.34 -24.77
CA VAL A 18 -2.88 5.06 -23.42
C VAL A 18 -1.47 5.61 -23.21
N ASP A 19 -0.55 5.37 -24.16
CA ASP A 19 0.83 5.86 -24.09
C ASP A 19 0.90 7.38 -24.16
N ASP A 20 0.09 8.01 -25.02
CA ASP A 20 -0.01 9.47 -25.11
C ASP A 20 -0.61 10.06 -23.83
N ALA A 21 -1.60 9.42 -23.22
CA ALA A 21 -2.15 9.84 -21.94
C ALA A 21 -1.10 9.73 -20.82
N LYS A 22 -0.32 8.63 -20.77
CA LYS A 22 0.80 8.47 -19.81
C LYS A 22 1.86 9.58 -19.95
N LYS A 23 2.22 9.96 -21.18
CA LYS A 23 3.16 11.08 -21.44
C LYS A 23 2.58 12.39 -20.94
N ARG A 24 1.31 12.69 -21.27
CA ARG A 24 0.62 13.90 -20.82
C ARG A 24 0.50 13.98 -19.30
N PHE A 25 0.23 12.88 -18.61
CA PHE A 25 0.27 12.85 -17.14
C PHE A 25 1.67 13.14 -16.61
N SER A 26 2.71 12.59 -17.25
CA SER A 26 4.10 12.87 -16.85
C SER A 26 4.44 14.36 -17.00
N GLU A 27 4.00 14.99 -18.09
CA GLU A 27 4.12 16.45 -18.29
C GLU A 27 3.33 17.25 -17.25
N LEU A 28 2.10 16.83 -16.94
CA LEU A 28 1.28 17.45 -15.90
C LEU A 28 1.95 17.39 -14.53
N PHE A 29 2.53 16.24 -14.14
CA PHE A 29 3.29 16.11 -12.90
C PHE A 29 4.55 16.97 -12.90
N GLY A 30 5.18 17.19 -14.06
CA GLY A 30 6.32 18.10 -14.19
C GLY A 30 5.94 19.58 -13.97
N ASN A 31 4.73 19.97 -14.37
CA ASN A 31 4.24 21.34 -14.30
C ASN A 31 3.40 21.66 -13.04
N THR A 32 2.94 20.63 -12.33
CA THR A 32 2.10 20.74 -11.12
C THR A 32 2.92 20.33 -9.92
N ARG A 33 2.92 21.11 -8.84
CA ARG A 33 3.62 20.74 -7.57
C ARG A 33 2.67 20.58 -6.39
N GLU A 34 1.37 20.65 -6.66
CA GLU A 34 0.29 20.53 -5.69
C GLU A 34 -0.21 19.08 -5.55
N SER A 35 -0.80 18.79 -4.40
CA SER A 35 -1.30 17.46 -4.04
C SER A 35 -2.54 17.02 -4.81
N TRP A 36 -3.29 17.96 -5.42
CA TRP A 36 -4.54 17.63 -6.10
C TRP A 36 -4.35 16.58 -7.20
N LEU A 37 -3.24 16.65 -7.96
CA LEU A 37 -2.99 15.75 -9.08
C LEU A 37 -2.76 14.29 -8.64
N PRO A 38 -1.78 13.98 -7.76
CA PRO A 38 -1.64 12.61 -7.25
C PRO A 38 -2.90 12.18 -6.50
N HIS A 39 -3.57 13.08 -5.78
CA HIS A 39 -4.81 12.76 -5.07
C HIS A 39 -5.93 12.34 -6.04
N SER A 40 -6.14 13.07 -7.13
CA SER A 40 -7.15 12.73 -8.14
C SER A 40 -6.85 11.40 -8.82
N MET A 41 -5.58 11.09 -9.07
CA MET A 41 -5.19 9.78 -9.58
C MET A 41 -5.51 8.66 -8.59
N MET A 42 -5.21 8.86 -7.31
CA MET A 42 -5.55 7.90 -6.26
C MET A 42 -7.07 7.71 -6.14
N ASP A 43 -7.85 8.79 -6.22
CA ASP A 43 -9.32 8.71 -6.20
C ASP A 43 -9.86 7.96 -7.42
N TYR A 44 -9.28 8.20 -8.60
CA TYR A 44 -9.63 7.47 -9.81
C TYR A 44 -9.31 5.97 -9.68
N PHE A 45 -8.15 5.62 -9.10
CA PHE A 45 -7.85 4.23 -8.75
C PHE A 45 -8.91 3.65 -7.80
N GLY A 46 -9.35 4.40 -6.80
CA GLY A 46 -10.43 3.99 -5.89
C GLY A 46 -11.75 3.66 -6.58
N GLN A 47 -12.06 4.35 -7.68
CA GLN A 47 -13.29 4.16 -8.44
C GLN A 47 -13.19 3.02 -9.47
N THR A 48 -11.99 2.72 -9.97
CA THR A 48 -11.80 1.88 -11.17
C THR A 48 -10.91 0.65 -10.95
N SER A 49 -10.12 0.62 -9.88
CA SER A 49 -9.02 -0.33 -9.66
C SER A 49 -8.02 -0.41 -10.83
N SER A 50 -7.86 0.68 -11.58
CA SER A 50 -6.98 0.70 -12.77
C SER A 50 -5.50 0.56 -12.41
N VAL A 51 -4.88 -0.53 -12.85
CA VAL A 51 -3.43 -0.75 -12.70
C VAL A 51 -2.60 0.25 -13.52
N ARG A 52 -3.19 0.84 -14.57
CA ARG A 52 -2.52 1.86 -15.41
C ARG A 52 -2.24 3.15 -14.62
N ILE A 53 -3.09 3.46 -13.64
CA ILE A 53 -2.86 4.55 -12.69
C ILE A 53 -1.63 4.26 -11.83
N VAL A 54 -1.50 3.03 -11.33
CA VAL A 54 -0.35 2.61 -10.51
C VAL A 54 0.95 2.80 -11.31
N ASP A 55 0.97 2.42 -12.58
CA ASP A 55 2.15 2.56 -13.45
C ASP A 55 2.63 4.02 -13.60
N ILE A 56 1.74 5.00 -13.40
CA ILE A 56 2.06 6.43 -13.41
C ILE A 56 2.50 6.87 -12.02
N LEU A 57 1.73 6.54 -10.98
CA LEU A 57 2.02 6.90 -9.59
C LEU A 57 3.42 6.44 -9.16
N VAL A 58 3.88 5.26 -9.60
CA VAL A 58 5.21 4.75 -9.27
C VAL A 58 6.36 5.51 -9.94
N LYS A 59 6.09 6.32 -10.97
CA LYS A 59 7.12 7.08 -11.73
C LYS A 59 7.22 8.55 -11.35
N VAL A 60 6.34 9.02 -10.46
CA VAL A 60 6.32 10.44 -10.07
C VAL A 60 7.62 10.87 -9.40
N GLN A 61 7.91 12.16 -9.50
CA GLN A 61 9.06 12.79 -8.86
C GLN A 61 8.62 13.64 -7.66
N PRO A 62 9.56 14.02 -6.76
CA PRO A 62 9.23 14.93 -5.67
C PRO A 62 8.63 16.26 -6.15
N PRO A 63 7.57 16.76 -5.47
CA PRO A 63 7.09 16.37 -4.15
C PRO A 63 5.96 15.31 -4.12
N HIS A 64 5.58 14.75 -5.27
CA HIS A 64 4.36 13.95 -5.41
C HIS A 64 4.36 12.62 -4.66
N ASP A 65 5.54 12.03 -4.51
CA ASP A 65 5.76 10.83 -3.68
C ASP A 65 5.29 11.05 -2.24
N LYS A 66 5.58 12.23 -1.66
CA LYS A 66 5.12 12.57 -0.32
C LYS A 66 3.60 12.65 -0.26
N PHE A 67 2.94 13.31 -1.22
CA PHE A 67 1.48 13.43 -1.24
C PHE A 67 0.78 12.08 -1.34
N ILE A 68 1.35 11.15 -2.12
CA ILE A 68 0.84 9.77 -2.21
C ILE A 68 0.93 9.08 -0.84
N LEU A 69 2.10 9.16 -0.18
CA LEU A 69 2.30 8.55 1.13
C LEU A 69 1.41 9.18 2.22
N ASP A 70 1.22 10.50 2.20
CA ASP A 70 0.35 11.24 3.11
C ASP A 70 -1.11 10.75 2.97
N LYS A 71 -1.61 10.68 1.74
CA LYS A 71 -3.00 10.25 1.47
C LYS A 71 -3.24 8.77 1.78
N LEU A 72 -2.26 7.89 1.51
CA LEU A 72 -2.34 6.48 1.94
C LEU A 72 -2.47 6.37 3.45
N ALA A 73 -1.68 7.16 4.20
CA ALA A 73 -1.73 7.14 5.64
C ALA A 73 -3.06 7.70 6.19
N GLU A 74 -3.61 8.73 5.56
CA GLU A 74 -4.94 9.26 5.87
C GLU A 74 -6.05 8.21 5.66
N TRP A 75 -6.01 7.49 4.53
CA TRP A 75 -6.99 6.44 4.24
C TRP A 75 -6.91 5.26 5.21
N ILE A 76 -5.71 4.88 5.66
CA ILE A 76 -5.55 3.88 6.72
C ILE A 76 -6.10 4.40 8.05
N ARG A 77 -5.71 5.62 8.44
CA ARG A 77 -6.10 6.20 9.72
C ARG A 77 -7.62 6.41 9.86
N SER A 78 -8.28 6.81 8.77
CA SER A 78 -9.73 7.05 8.77
C SER A 78 -10.56 5.76 8.87
N GLY A 79 -9.95 4.59 8.61
CA GLY A 79 -10.60 3.28 8.67
C GLY A 79 -11.52 2.96 7.48
N GLY A 80 -12.27 3.94 6.97
CA GLY A 80 -13.23 3.72 5.88
C GLY A 80 -12.60 3.31 4.55
N ASN A 81 -11.37 3.77 4.28
CA ASN A 81 -10.63 3.49 3.03
C ASN A 81 -9.40 2.59 3.25
N LYS A 82 -9.29 1.94 4.42
CA LYS A 82 -8.10 1.14 4.79
C LYS A 82 -7.76 0.07 3.75
N MET A 83 -8.77 -0.66 3.26
CA MET A 83 -8.57 -1.72 2.27
C MET A 83 -8.10 -1.14 0.93
N LEU A 84 -8.68 -0.04 0.47
CA LEU A 84 -8.25 0.65 -0.74
C LEU A 84 -6.79 1.11 -0.64
N ALA A 85 -6.42 1.69 0.50
CA ALA A 85 -5.05 2.12 0.76
C ALA A 85 -4.07 0.95 0.73
N LEU A 86 -4.39 -0.16 1.42
CA LEU A 86 -3.54 -1.35 1.44
C LEU A 86 -3.39 -1.98 0.05
N THR A 87 -4.46 -2.07 -0.73
CA THR A 87 -4.42 -2.57 -2.11
C THR A 87 -3.53 -1.70 -2.99
N LEU A 88 -3.72 -0.38 -2.97
CA LEU A 88 -2.89 0.54 -3.75
C LEU A 88 -1.43 0.47 -3.29
N PHE A 89 -1.19 0.46 -1.98
CA PHE A 89 0.14 0.43 -1.42
C PHE A 89 0.87 -0.88 -1.74
N GLY A 90 0.19 -2.01 -1.66
CA GLY A 90 0.71 -3.31 -2.11
C GLY A 90 1.17 -3.28 -3.57
N HIS A 91 0.34 -2.75 -4.48
CA HIS A 91 0.73 -2.58 -5.88
C HIS A 91 1.96 -1.66 -6.04
N ILE A 92 2.05 -0.57 -5.28
CA ILE A 92 3.20 0.32 -5.28
C ILE A 92 4.47 -0.42 -4.80
N ILE A 93 4.40 -1.15 -3.68
CA ILE A 93 5.54 -1.90 -3.14
C ILE A 93 6.04 -2.93 -4.15
N GLN A 94 5.14 -3.69 -4.77
CA GLN A 94 5.48 -4.71 -5.77
C GLN A 94 6.20 -4.12 -7.00
N LYS A 95 5.88 -2.89 -7.38
CA LYS A 95 6.52 -2.17 -8.49
C LYS A 95 7.88 -1.55 -8.12
N ARG A 96 8.22 -1.49 -6.83
CA ARG A 96 9.50 -0.99 -6.29
C ARG A 96 9.93 0.37 -6.89
N PRO A 97 9.11 1.44 -6.77
CA PRO A 97 9.50 2.75 -7.28
C PRO A 97 10.78 3.25 -6.60
N THR A 98 11.52 4.13 -7.30
CA THR A 98 12.78 4.68 -6.80
C THR A 98 12.60 5.47 -5.51
N TRP A 99 11.41 6.02 -5.25
CA TRP A 99 11.08 6.74 -4.02
C TRP A 99 10.54 5.85 -2.89
N LEU A 100 10.35 4.53 -3.10
CA LEU A 100 9.74 3.63 -2.10
C LEU A 100 10.46 3.67 -0.75
N HIS A 101 11.80 3.71 -0.77
CA HIS A 101 12.63 3.75 0.45
C HIS A 101 12.29 4.92 1.39
N LYS A 102 11.72 6.02 0.88
CA LYS A 102 11.31 7.18 1.68
C LYS A 102 10.19 6.87 2.66
N VAL A 103 9.45 5.78 2.43
CA VAL A 103 8.40 5.33 3.35
C VAL A 103 8.97 5.03 4.74
N GLY A 104 10.25 4.64 4.85
CA GLY A 104 10.89 4.38 6.14
C GLY A 104 10.95 5.59 7.07
N ASN A 105 10.98 6.81 6.53
CA ASN A 105 10.91 8.04 7.32
C ASN A 105 9.51 8.65 7.36
N HIS A 106 8.52 7.97 6.77
CA HIS A 106 7.14 8.44 6.68
C HIS A 106 6.27 7.81 7.78
N LEU A 107 5.24 8.54 8.21
CA LEU A 107 4.31 8.05 9.24
C LEU A 107 3.48 6.84 8.78
N LEU A 108 3.40 6.59 7.47
CA LEU A 108 2.63 5.49 6.87
C LEU A 108 3.03 4.13 7.46
N VAL A 109 4.33 3.89 7.69
CA VAL A 109 4.79 2.63 8.31
C VAL A 109 4.16 2.44 9.68
N LYS A 110 4.12 3.50 10.49
CA LYS A 110 3.51 3.46 11.82
C LYS A 110 2.00 3.21 11.76
N GLU A 111 1.30 3.80 10.79
CA GLU A 111 -0.14 3.56 10.59
C GLU A 111 -0.43 2.12 10.17
N VAL A 112 0.39 1.53 9.28
CA VAL A 112 0.25 0.13 8.87
C VAL A 112 0.53 -0.81 10.06
N LEU A 113 1.62 -0.60 10.81
CA LEU A 113 1.94 -1.38 12.00
C LEU A 113 0.81 -1.29 13.04
N LYS A 114 0.29 -0.09 13.30
CA LYS A 114 -0.82 0.12 14.22
C LYS A 114 -2.09 -0.61 13.74
N LEU A 115 -2.41 -0.53 12.45
CA LEU A 115 -3.54 -1.25 11.85
C LEU A 115 -3.39 -2.75 12.10
N SER A 116 -2.23 -3.33 11.80
CA SER A 116 -1.96 -4.77 11.96
C SER A 116 -2.07 -5.29 13.41
N LYS A 117 -2.01 -4.42 14.41
CA LYS A 117 -2.20 -4.80 15.83
C LYS A 117 -3.64 -4.71 16.33
N LEU A 118 -4.49 -3.98 15.61
CA LEU A 118 -5.84 -3.63 16.09
C LEU A 118 -6.96 -4.11 15.14
N GLU A 119 -6.62 -4.47 13.91
CA GLU A 119 -7.57 -4.83 12.88
C GLU A 119 -8.25 -6.17 13.19
N LYS A 120 -9.59 -6.16 13.15
CA LYS A 120 -10.44 -7.31 13.48
C LYS A 120 -10.94 -8.03 12.24
N GLU A 121 -10.89 -7.38 11.08
CA GLU A 121 -11.22 -8.00 9.81
C GLU A 121 -9.99 -8.70 9.23
N ILE A 122 -10.13 -9.99 8.90
CA ILE A 122 -9.00 -10.79 8.44
C ILE A 122 -8.39 -10.27 7.13
N ILE A 123 -9.21 -9.85 6.17
CA ILE A 123 -8.73 -9.46 4.84
C ILE A 123 -7.86 -8.19 4.91
N PRO A 124 -8.29 -7.08 5.54
CA PRO A 124 -7.41 -5.93 5.75
C PRO A 124 -6.18 -6.26 6.61
N LEU A 125 -6.32 -7.10 7.63
CA LEU A 125 -5.20 -7.52 8.47
C LEU A 125 -4.10 -8.22 7.65
N ILE A 126 -4.47 -9.22 6.84
CA ILE A 126 -3.52 -9.95 6.01
C ILE A 126 -2.88 -9.04 4.96
N ASN A 127 -3.63 -8.14 4.34
CA ASN A 127 -3.05 -7.18 3.38
C ASN A 127 -2.05 -6.22 4.04
N ALA A 128 -2.32 -5.76 5.27
CA ALA A 128 -1.39 -4.94 6.03
C ALA A 128 -0.12 -5.71 6.39
N VAL A 129 -0.25 -6.97 6.82
CA VAL A 129 0.88 -7.85 7.14
C VAL A 129 1.74 -8.14 5.91
N LEU A 130 1.14 -8.40 4.75
CA LEU A 130 1.87 -8.59 3.50
C LEU A 130 2.64 -7.32 3.10
N CYS A 131 2.04 -6.13 3.27
CA CYS A 131 2.77 -4.87 3.07
C CYS A 131 3.99 -4.76 4.01
N ILE A 132 3.87 -5.18 5.27
CA ILE A 132 4.99 -5.20 6.23
C ILE A 132 6.08 -6.19 5.78
N ILE A 133 5.69 -7.41 5.41
CA ILE A 133 6.61 -8.45 4.92
C ILE A 133 7.42 -7.97 3.72
N ASP A 134 6.76 -7.30 2.77
CA ASP A 134 7.41 -6.79 1.57
C ASP A 134 8.27 -5.55 1.82
N LEU A 135 7.91 -4.72 2.82
CA LEU A 135 8.70 -3.55 3.21
C LEU A 135 9.91 -3.88 4.07
N LEU A 136 9.87 -4.97 4.84
CA LEU A 136 10.97 -5.43 5.69
C LEU A 136 12.33 -5.39 4.98
N PRO A 137 12.51 -6.03 3.81
CA PRO A 137 13.78 -5.97 3.09
C PRO A 137 14.05 -4.61 2.40
N VAL A 138 13.04 -3.76 2.22
CA VAL A 138 13.18 -2.46 1.56
C VAL A 138 13.74 -1.41 2.52
N ILE A 139 13.31 -1.44 3.78
CA ILE A 139 13.73 -0.48 4.82
C ILE A 139 14.17 -1.21 6.11
N PRO A 140 15.16 -2.12 6.03
CA PRO A 140 15.50 -3.03 7.12
C PRO A 140 15.96 -2.31 8.39
N VAL A 141 16.75 -1.23 8.25
CA VAL A 141 17.24 -0.44 9.41
C VAL A 141 16.08 0.20 10.17
N VAL A 142 15.09 0.75 9.45
CA VAL A 142 13.91 1.36 10.07
C VAL A 142 13.08 0.29 10.76
N MET A 143 12.84 -0.85 10.10
CA MET A 143 12.08 -1.95 10.66
C MET A 143 12.76 -2.57 11.89
N GLY A 144 14.09 -2.52 11.96
CA GLY A 144 14.86 -2.89 13.15
C GLY A 144 14.43 -2.11 14.40
N GLY A 145 14.04 -0.83 14.23
CA GLY A 145 13.49 -0.01 15.31
C GLY A 145 12.08 -0.39 15.75
N PHE A 146 11.37 -1.21 14.97
CA PHE A 146 10.00 -1.66 15.22
C PHE A 146 9.92 -3.17 15.51
N VAL A 147 11.03 -3.84 15.82
CA VAL A 147 11.07 -5.30 16.05
C VAL A 147 10.07 -5.74 17.11
N HIS A 148 9.91 -4.97 18.19
CA HIS A 148 8.90 -5.27 19.20
C HIS A 148 7.48 -5.24 18.64
N ASP A 149 7.11 -4.20 17.88
CA ASP A 149 5.82 -4.11 17.20
C ASP A 149 5.61 -5.28 16.22
N LEU A 150 6.66 -5.70 15.51
CA LEU A 150 6.60 -6.83 14.58
C LEU A 150 6.30 -8.15 15.29
N PHE A 151 6.92 -8.40 16.45
CA PHE A 151 6.61 -9.58 17.26
C PHE A 151 5.23 -9.51 17.93
N GLU A 152 4.77 -8.31 18.32
CA GLU A 152 3.38 -8.12 18.75
C GLU A 152 2.38 -8.49 17.65
N ILE A 153 2.63 -8.06 16.41
CA ILE A 153 1.80 -8.42 15.25
C ILE A 153 1.83 -9.93 14.99
N PHE A 154 3.01 -10.54 15.05
CA PHE A 154 3.14 -11.99 14.92
C PHE A 154 2.31 -12.73 15.97
N ASN A 155 2.41 -12.34 17.24
CA ASN A 155 1.63 -12.93 18.32
C ASN A 155 0.12 -12.68 18.15
N TYR A 156 -0.25 -11.49 17.67
CA TYR A 156 -1.65 -11.16 17.38
C TYR A 156 -2.24 -12.08 16.32
N LEU A 157 -1.52 -12.33 15.22
CA LEU A 157 -1.92 -13.28 14.18
C LEU A 157 -2.04 -14.71 14.72
N ALA A 158 -1.05 -15.16 15.50
CA ALA A 158 -1.02 -16.51 16.07
C ALA A 158 -2.18 -16.78 17.04
N THR A 159 -2.75 -15.73 17.64
CA THR A 159 -3.83 -15.82 18.62
C THR A 159 -5.16 -15.28 18.11
N PHE A 160 -5.26 -14.99 16.80
CA PHE A 160 -6.38 -14.26 16.20
C PHE A 160 -7.74 -14.92 16.45
N ASP A 161 -7.86 -16.24 16.23
CA ASP A 161 -9.11 -16.99 16.43
C ASP A 161 -9.58 -16.96 17.90
N ARG A 162 -8.64 -16.96 18.85
CA ARG A 162 -8.93 -16.88 20.29
C ARG A 162 -9.35 -15.48 20.69
N ASN A 163 -8.76 -14.45 20.08
CA ASN A 163 -9.01 -13.05 20.43
C ASN A 163 -10.33 -12.53 19.87
N THR A 164 -10.80 -13.08 18.75
CA THR A 164 -12.03 -12.62 18.08
C THR A 164 -13.28 -13.40 18.48
N SER A 165 -13.14 -14.56 19.13
CA SER A 165 -14.26 -15.46 19.48
C SER A 165 -15.11 -15.89 18.28
N VAL A 166 -14.60 -15.72 17.06
CA VAL A 166 -15.27 -16.03 15.80
C VAL A 166 -14.55 -17.22 15.18
N SER A 167 -15.31 -18.28 14.85
CA SER A 167 -14.79 -19.35 14.01
C SER A 167 -14.58 -18.80 12.61
N LEU A 168 -13.33 -18.68 12.18
CA LEU A 168 -13.02 -18.25 10.82
C LEU A 168 -13.44 -19.33 9.80
N PRO A 169 -13.96 -18.95 8.63
CA PRO A 169 -14.05 -19.81 7.46
C PRO A 169 -12.70 -20.41 7.07
N GLU A 170 -12.72 -21.58 6.43
CA GLU A 170 -11.50 -22.33 6.07
C GLU A 170 -10.56 -21.55 5.12
N ASP A 171 -11.12 -20.81 4.16
CA ASP A 171 -10.36 -19.95 3.26
C ASP A 171 -9.63 -18.83 4.02
N GLN A 172 -10.27 -18.24 5.03
CA GLN A 172 -9.70 -17.20 5.86
C GLN A 172 -8.60 -17.73 6.79
N LEU A 173 -8.77 -18.96 7.30
CA LEU A 173 -7.73 -19.65 8.07
C LEU A 173 -6.47 -19.90 7.24
N ILE A 174 -6.61 -20.30 5.97
CA ILE A 174 -5.47 -20.51 5.06
C ILE A 174 -4.72 -19.18 4.87
N HIS A 175 -5.43 -18.08 4.65
CA HIS A 175 -4.81 -16.75 4.53
C HIS A 175 -4.07 -16.33 5.80
N LEU A 176 -4.64 -16.61 6.98
CA LEU A 176 -4.02 -16.33 8.26
C LEU A 176 -2.73 -17.13 8.46
N GLN A 177 -2.79 -18.45 8.22
CA GLN A 177 -1.65 -19.34 8.34
C GLN A 177 -0.53 -18.95 7.38
N PHE A 178 -0.87 -18.61 6.14
CA PHE A 178 0.10 -18.13 5.16
C PHE A 178 0.78 -16.83 5.61
N GLY A 179 0.01 -15.83 6.05
CA GLY A 179 0.56 -14.56 6.54
C GLY A 179 1.47 -14.74 7.76
N LEU A 180 1.06 -15.62 8.70
CA LEU A 180 1.86 -15.95 9.89
C LEU A 180 3.17 -16.64 9.51
N TYR A 181 3.13 -17.62 8.61
CA TYR A 181 4.30 -18.35 8.14
C TYR A 181 5.30 -17.44 7.41
N GLU A 182 4.82 -16.60 6.50
CA GLU A 182 5.68 -15.66 5.76
C GLU A 182 6.29 -14.61 6.69
N LEU A 183 5.52 -14.10 7.66
CA LEU A 183 6.04 -13.17 8.66
C LEU A 183 7.11 -13.83 9.52
N PHE A 184 6.88 -15.06 10.00
CA PHE A 184 7.87 -15.83 10.76
C PHE A 184 9.18 -15.98 9.98
N ASN A 185 9.12 -16.46 8.74
CA ASN A 185 10.30 -16.66 7.91
C ASN A 185 11.07 -15.36 7.69
N ARG A 186 10.35 -14.25 7.45
CA ARG A 186 10.97 -12.95 7.24
C ARG A 186 11.64 -12.43 8.51
N LEU A 187 10.97 -12.54 9.66
CA LEU A 187 11.52 -12.09 10.94
C LEU A 187 12.72 -12.93 11.35
N TYR A 188 12.61 -14.26 11.30
CA TYR A 188 13.72 -15.16 11.65
C TYR A 188 14.93 -14.98 10.71
N GLY A 189 14.69 -14.74 9.42
CA GLY A 189 15.77 -14.50 8.45
C GLY A 189 16.49 -13.15 8.63
N MET A 190 15.83 -12.15 9.22
CA MET A 190 16.39 -10.80 9.41
C MET A 190 16.88 -10.54 10.84
N TYR A 191 16.27 -11.20 11.82
CA TYR A 191 16.50 -11.04 13.26
C TYR A 191 16.55 -12.44 13.91
N PRO A 192 17.63 -13.21 13.67
CA PRO A 192 17.79 -14.57 14.17
C PRO A 192 18.00 -14.63 15.69
#